data_AF-A0A8H6TW50-F1
#
_entry.id   AF-A0A8H6TW50-F1
#
_cell.length_a   1.000
_cell.length_b   1.000
_cell.length_c   1.000
_cell.angle_alpha   90.00
_cell.angle_beta   90.00
_cell.angle_gamma   90.00
#
_symmetry.space_group_name_H-M   'P 1'
#
loop_
_entity.id
_entity.type
_entity.pdbx_description
1 polymer ?
#
loop_
_entity_poly.entity_id
_entity_poly.type
_entity_poly.pdbx_seq_one_letter_code
_entity_poly.pdbx_strand_id
1 'polypeptide(L)'
;MVVPATDPAVLSDQALSLLPPELATQLLLNRYVWAGTSAVFIWDILSNLKGDYMLLFKLKHRLGWPVAGYFLSRITSAAAVLGSVVFLTYPVGDCRAFQLGIALLFPIVIPLTSLLFFFRVRAVYCCARTVTIVFGLMWLTVLGTSLIIPIATRGVNIGPTPYCSLGDLAPYAETVGLTSGLFDTAVFLAISYRLVGNTHVEYHSWRQKARAFFTGAYPSPKPENLYKAICSHIWHAQAGRAGRHHLAIDESPIAMEASPGQVTLGPLCPSKALYRECRHHRGC
;
A
#
# COMPACT_ATOMS: atom_id res chain seq x y z
N MET A 1 -34.52 -7.19 -34.89
CA MET A 1 -33.48 -7.94 -35.61
C MET A 1 -32.67 -8.70 -34.59
N VAL A 2 -32.76 -10.03 -34.59
CA VAL A 2 -32.01 -10.88 -33.68
C VAL A 2 -30.61 -11.03 -34.28
N VAL A 3 -29.62 -10.39 -33.65
CA VAL A 3 -28.21 -10.64 -33.97
C VAL A 3 -27.95 -12.11 -33.66
N PRO A 4 -27.45 -12.92 -34.62
CA PRO A 4 -27.14 -14.32 -34.33
C PRO A 4 -26.12 -14.38 -33.19
N ALA A 5 -26.22 -15.39 -32.34
CA ALA A 5 -25.26 -15.64 -31.26
C ALA A 5 -23.89 -16.02 -31.84
N THR A 6 -23.18 -15.03 -32.37
CA THR A 6 -21.76 -15.14 -32.72
C THR A 6 -20.97 -15.10 -31.43
N ASP A 7 -20.00 -16.02 -31.29
CA ASP A 7 -19.13 -16.07 -30.13
C ASP A 7 -18.50 -14.69 -29.86
N PRO A 8 -18.44 -14.25 -28.58
CA PRO A 8 -17.90 -12.94 -28.22
C PRO A 8 -16.43 -12.77 -28.63
N ALA A 9 -15.70 -13.88 -28.78
CA ALA A 9 -14.35 -13.91 -29.33
C ALA A 9 -14.31 -13.51 -30.81
N VAL A 10 -15.19 -14.11 -31.63
CA VAL A 10 -15.29 -13.82 -33.08
C VAL A 10 -15.72 -12.38 -33.31
N LEU A 11 -16.67 -11.87 -32.53
CA LEU A 11 -17.14 -10.49 -32.64
C LEU A 11 -16.08 -9.47 -32.19
N SER A 12 -15.27 -9.83 -31.19
CA SER A 12 -14.10 -9.04 -30.78
C SER A 12 -13.05 -8.96 -31.89
N ASP A 13 -12.76 -10.06 -32.58
CA ASP A 13 -11.77 -10.09 -33.67
C ASP A 13 -12.24 -9.27 -34.89
N GLN A 14 -13.54 -9.34 -35.20
CA GLN A 14 -14.14 -8.48 -36.22
C GLN A 14 -14.01 -7.00 -35.87
N ALA A 15 -14.31 -6.61 -34.62
CA ALA A 15 -14.13 -5.24 -34.16
C ALA A 15 -12.67 -4.79 -34.32
N LEU A 16 -11.71 -5.66 -34.00
CA LEU A 16 -10.29 -5.33 -34.09
C LEU A 16 -9.82 -5.09 -35.53
N SER A 17 -10.37 -5.81 -36.51
CA SER A 17 -10.03 -5.64 -37.93
C SER A 17 -10.49 -4.31 -38.54
N LEU A 18 -11.40 -3.59 -37.88
CA LEU A 18 -11.86 -2.25 -38.29
C LEU A 18 -10.87 -1.14 -37.92
N LEU A 19 -9.88 -1.41 -37.06
CA LEU A 19 -8.93 -0.40 -36.59
C LEU A 19 -7.62 -0.40 -37.40
N PRO A 20 -6.90 0.74 -37.42
CA PRO A 20 -5.50 0.75 -37.84
C PRO A 20 -4.68 -0.26 -37.02
N PRO A 21 -3.67 -0.92 -37.62
CA PRO A 21 -2.91 -1.99 -36.96
C PRO A 21 -2.24 -1.53 -35.66
N GLU A 22 -1.79 -0.28 -35.59
CA GLU A 22 -1.17 0.29 -34.38
C GLU A 22 -2.16 0.43 -33.22
N LEU A 23 -3.41 0.82 -33.50
CA LEU A 23 -4.42 0.98 -32.45
C LEU A 23 -4.98 -0.39 -32.02
N ALA A 24 -5.07 -1.32 -32.96
CA ALA A 24 -5.45 -2.70 -32.68
C ALA A 24 -4.48 -3.38 -31.70
N THR A 25 -3.17 -3.25 -31.92
CA THR A 25 -2.16 -3.83 -31.01
C THR A 25 -2.21 -3.17 -29.62
N GLN A 26 -2.37 -1.85 -29.55
CA GLN A 26 -2.51 -1.14 -28.27
C GLN A 26 -3.73 -1.61 -27.48
N LEU A 27 -4.89 -1.77 -28.12
CA LEU A 27 -6.09 -2.30 -27.45
C LEU A 27 -5.92 -3.74 -26.97
N LEU A 28 -5.29 -4.59 -27.79
CA LEU A 28 -5.00 -5.97 -27.43
C LEU A 28 -4.06 -6.06 -26.22
N LEU A 29 -2.98 -5.27 -26.20
CA LEU A 29 -2.08 -5.16 -25.05
C LEU A 29 -2.83 -4.68 -23.81
N ASN A 30 -3.67 -3.65 -23.96
CA ASN A 30 -4.45 -3.10 -22.85
C ASN A 30 -5.40 -4.16 -22.26
N ARG A 31 -6.07 -4.95 -23.11
CA ARG A 31 -6.91 -6.09 -22.67
C ARG A 31 -6.11 -7.09 -21.83
N TYR A 32 -4.93 -7.51 -22.28
CA TYR A 32 -4.11 -8.46 -21.53
C TYR A 32 -3.58 -7.88 -20.21
N VAL A 33 -3.17 -6.61 -20.22
CA VAL A 33 -2.69 -5.92 -19.00
C VAL A 33 -3.80 -5.85 -17.96
N TRP A 34 -5.02 -5.45 -18.34
CA TRP A 34 -6.15 -5.39 -17.38
C TRP A 34 -6.61 -6.78 -16.94
N ALA A 35 -6.62 -7.77 -17.83
CA ALA A 35 -6.93 -9.16 -17.46
C ALA A 35 -5.92 -9.69 -16.43
N GLY A 36 -4.62 -9.52 -16.68
CA GLY A 36 -3.56 -9.90 -15.74
C GLY A 36 -3.66 -9.13 -14.42
N THR A 37 -3.91 -7.82 -14.48
CA THR A 37 -4.10 -6.98 -13.29
C THR A 37 -5.28 -7.47 -12.45
N SER A 38 -6.40 -7.84 -13.09
CA SER A 38 -7.57 -8.39 -12.39
C SER A 38 -7.26 -9.72 -11.72
N ALA A 39 -6.50 -10.60 -12.35
CA ALA A 39 -6.09 -11.88 -11.77
C ALA A 39 -5.18 -11.68 -10.55
N VAL A 40 -4.16 -10.81 -10.66
CA VAL A 40 -3.27 -10.47 -9.54
C VAL A 40 -4.05 -9.82 -8.39
N PHE A 41 -5.01 -8.96 -8.71
CA PHE A 41 -5.83 -8.29 -7.72
C PHE A 41 -6.77 -9.26 -6.98
N ILE A 42 -7.41 -10.18 -7.70
CA ILE A 42 -8.20 -11.27 -7.10
C ILE A 42 -7.31 -12.12 -6.19
N TRP A 43 -6.12 -12.48 -6.66
CA TRP A 43 -5.14 -13.22 -5.89
C TRP A 43 -4.74 -12.50 -4.59
N ASP A 44 -4.51 -11.18 -4.66
CA ASP A 44 -4.19 -10.33 -3.50
C ASP A 44 -5.34 -10.30 -2.48
N ILE A 45 -6.59 -10.22 -2.93
CA ILE A 45 -7.77 -10.29 -2.05
C ILE A 45 -7.83 -11.65 -1.35
N LEU A 46 -7.74 -12.75 -2.10
CA LEU A 46 -7.82 -14.10 -1.55
C LEU A 46 -6.70 -14.38 -0.55
N SER A 47 -5.48 -13.95 -0.86
CA SER A 47 -4.32 -14.13 0.00
C SER A 47 -4.43 -13.36 1.32
N ASN A 48 -5.06 -12.19 1.30
CA ASN A 48 -5.22 -11.35 2.49
C ASN A 48 -6.56 -11.52 3.21
N LEU A 49 -7.48 -12.35 2.69
CA LEU A 49 -8.85 -12.49 3.18
C LEU A 49 -8.91 -12.84 4.67
N LYS A 50 -8.02 -13.71 5.14
CA LYS A 50 -7.93 -14.09 6.57
C LYS A 50 -7.56 -12.90 7.46
N GLY A 51 -6.63 -12.06 7.00
CA GLY A 51 -6.21 -10.86 7.71
C GLY A 51 -7.32 -9.81 7.74
N ASP A 52 -7.97 -9.58 6.60
CA ASP A 52 -9.08 -8.64 6.45
C ASP A 52 -10.28 -9.05 7.33
N TYR A 53 -10.61 -10.34 7.37
CA TYR A 53 -11.65 -10.89 8.25
C TYR A 53 -11.32 -10.67 9.73
N MET A 54 -10.06 -10.90 10.12
CA MET A 54 -9.63 -10.66 11.51
C MET A 54 -9.73 -9.18 11.89
N LEU A 55 -9.39 -8.28 10.96
CA LEU A 55 -9.46 -6.82 11.16
C LEU A 55 -10.91 -6.34 11.35
N LEU A 56 -11.86 -6.83 10.53
CA LEU A 56 -13.26 -6.45 10.61
C LEU A 56 -13.98 -7.01 11.83
N PHE A 57 -13.79 -8.30 12.12
CA PHE A 57 -14.61 -8.99 13.12
C PHE A 57 -13.97 -9.09 14.50
N LYS A 58 -12.63 -9.15 14.60
CA LYS A 58 -11.93 -9.27 15.91
C LYS A 58 -11.43 -7.94 16.45
N LEU A 59 -11.12 -6.96 15.59
CA LEU A 59 -10.59 -5.65 16.00
C LEU A 59 -11.65 -4.53 15.96
N LYS A 60 -12.93 -4.86 16.12
CA LYS A 60 -14.09 -3.95 16.04
C LYS A 60 -13.94 -2.66 16.86
N HIS A 61 -13.19 -2.68 17.98
CA HIS A 61 -12.94 -1.49 18.81
C HIS A 61 -11.77 -0.60 18.36
N ARG A 62 -11.05 -0.94 17.29
CA ARG A 62 -9.94 -0.15 16.70
C ARG A 62 -10.18 0.24 15.24
N LEU A 63 -11.44 0.43 14.84
CA LEU A 63 -11.81 1.00 13.54
C LEU A 63 -11.36 2.47 13.45
N GLY A 64 -10.07 2.69 13.20
CA GLY A 64 -9.52 4.00 12.90
C GLY A 64 -9.73 4.38 11.43
N TRP A 65 -9.59 5.67 11.13
CA TRP A 65 -9.60 6.23 9.76
C TRP A 65 -8.78 5.44 8.72
N PRO A 66 -7.58 4.89 9.03
CA PRO A 66 -6.82 4.10 8.06
C PRO A 66 -7.49 2.79 7.64
N VAL A 67 -8.28 2.18 8.53
CA VAL A 67 -8.98 0.91 8.24
C VAL A 67 -10.15 1.16 7.29
N ALA A 68 -10.93 2.20 7.54
CA ALA A 68 -12.01 2.61 6.63
C ALA A 68 -11.46 2.98 5.23
N GLY A 69 -10.38 3.76 5.19
CA GLY A 69 -9.69 4.10 3.94
C GLY A 69 -9.16 2.86 3.20
N TYR A 70 -8.68 1.85 3.92
CA TYR A 70 -8.20 0.59 3.34
C TYR A 70 -9.31 -0.19 2.63
N PHE A 71 -10.45 -0.40 3.30
CA PHE A 71 -11.57 -1.12 2.69
C PHE A 71 -12.18 -0.35 1.53
N LEU A 72 -12.34 0.97 1.67
CA LEU A 72 -12.84 1.82 0.60
C LEU A 72 -11.91 1.80 -0.62
N SER A 73 -10.59 1.86 -0.40
CA SER A 73 -9.58 1.74 -1.44
C SER A 73 -9.69 0.39 -2.16
N ARG A 74 -9.82 -0.73 -1.42
CA ARG A 74 -9.96 -2.05 -2.05
C ARG A 74 -11.24 -2.21 -2.87
N ILE A 75 -12.38 -1.78 -2.35
CA ILE A 75 -13.67 -1.89 -3.05
C ILE A 75 -13.66 -1.04 -4.33
N THR A 76 -13.20 0.20 -4.23
CA THR A 76 -13.14 1.11 -5.39
C THR A 76 -12.10 0.65 -6.42
N SER A 77 -10.96 0.11 -5.98
CA SER A 77 -9.96 -0.49 -6.88
C SER A 77 -10.52 -1.72 -7.60
N ALA A 78 -11.26 -2.58 -6.90
CA ALA A 78 -11.92 -3.75 -7.50
C ALA A 78 -12.90 -3.31 -8.59
N ALA A 79 -13.74 -2.31 -8.30
CA ALA A 79 -14.70 -1.76 -9.25
C ALA A 79 -14.01 -1.14 -10.47
N ALA A 80 -12.91 -0.38 -10.28
CA ALA A 80 -12.17 0.22 -11.38
C ALA A 80 -11.47 -0.82 -12.27
N VAL A 81 -10.83 -1.83 -11.68
CA VAL A 81 -10.13 -2.91 -12.40
C VAL A 81 -11.13 -3.77 -13.17
N LEU A 82 -12.19 -4.25 -12.51
CA LEU A 82 -13.22 -5.07 -13.17
C LEU A 82 -13.99 -4.27 -14.22
N GLY A 83 -14.32 -3.01 -13.93
CA GLY A 83 -14.92 -2.09 -14.90
C GLY A 83 -14.06 -1.94 -16.14
N SER A 84 -12.74 -1.77 -15.98
CA SER A 84 -11.80 -1.65 -17.10
C SER A 84 -11.71 -2.93 -17.94
N VAL A 85 -11.73 -4.11 -17.31
CA VAL A 85 -11.80 -5.39 -18.03
C VAL A 85 -13.10 -5.48 -18.84
N VAL A 86 -14.24 -5.17 -18.22
CA VAL A 86 -15.55 -5.20 -18.89
C VAL A 86 -15.59 -4.21 -20.05
N PHE A 87 -15.10 -2.99 -19.86
CA PHE A 87 -15.03 -1.96 -20.91
C PHE A 87 -14.28 -2.46 -22.15
N LEU A 88 -13.18 -3.18 -21.97
CA LEU A 88 -12.33 -3.61 -23.08
C LEU A 88 -12.77 -4.93 -23.73
N THR A 89 -13.50 -5.79 -23.00
CA THR A 89 -13.80 -7.17 -23.44
C THR A 89 -15.27 -7.43 -23.73
N TYR A 90 -16.18 -6.65 -23.15
CA TYR A 90 -17.62 -6.88 -23.25
C TYR A 90 -18.30 -5.82 -24.15
N PRO A 91 -19.35 -6.18 -24.91
CA PRO A 91 -20.13 -5.24 -25.69
C PRO A 91 -21.04 -4.38 -24.79
N VAL A 92 -20.51 -3.25 -24.29
CA VAL A 92 -21.22 -2.36 -23.36
C VAL A 92 -22.28 -1.50 -24.05
N GLY A 93 -22.13 -1.24 -25.35
CA GLY A 93 -23.03 -0.35 -26.10
C GLY A 93 -22.64 1.11 -25.92
N ASP A 94 -23.01 1.77 -24.81
CA ASP A 94 -22.64 3.17 -24.55
C ASP A 94 -21.26 3.27 -23.89
N CYS A 95 -20.24 3.28 -24.73
CA CYS A 95 -18.84 3.37 -24.29
C CYS A 95 -18.51 4.69 -23.58
N ARG A 96 -19.20 5.78 -23.92
CA ARG A 96 -18.93 7.09 -23.35
C ARG A 96 -19.43 7.17 -21.92
N ALA A 97 -20.69 6.76 -21.69
CA ALA A 97 -21.27 6.76 -20.35
C ALA A 97 -20.52 5.79 -19.41
N PHE A 98 -20.19 4.60 -19.91
CA PHE A 98 -19.47 3.60 -19.10
C PHE A 98 -18.05 4.04 -18.75
N GLN A 99 -17.29 4.56 -19.72
CA GLN A 99 -15.96 5.09 -19.47
C GLN A 99 -15.99 6.25 -18.47
N LEU A 100 -16.98 7.14 -18.56
CA LEU A 100 -17.14 8.22 -17.60
C LEU A 100 -17.40 7.68 -16.18
N GLY A 101 -18.25 6.66 -16.04
CA GLY A 101 -18.52 5.99 -14.78
C GLY A 101 -17.26 5.41 -14.14
N ILE A 102 -16.43 4.71 -14.93
CA ILE A 102 -15.14 4.19 -14.46
C ILE A 102 -14.18 5.34 -14.13
N ALA A 103 -14.11 6.35 -14.99
CA ALA A 103 -13.19 7.48 -14.84
C ALA A 103 -13.44 8.24 -13.52
N LEU A 104 -14.70 8.32 -13.07
CA LEU A 104 -15.08 8.92 -11.78
C LEU A 104 -14.60 8.13 -10.56
N LEU A 105 -14.28 6.84 -10.70
CA LEU A 105 -13.73 6.03 -9.61
C LEU A 105 -12.25 6.35 -9.33
N PHE A 106 -11.48 6.70 -10.36
CA PHE A 106 -10.03 6.95 -10.21
C PHE A 106 -9.67 8.10 -9.26
N PRO A 107 -10.38 9.26 -9.26
CA PRO A 107 -10.20 10.31 -8.25
C PRO A 107 -10.45 9.87 -6.81
N ILE A 108 -11.04 8.70 -6.59
CA ILE A 108 -11.25 8.12 -5.25
C ILE A 108 -10.15 7.10 -4.98
N VAL A 109 -9.92 6.18 -5.93
CA VAL A 109 -8.95 5.08 -5.81
C VAL A 109 -7.53 5.59 -5.58
N ILE A 110 -7.03 6.44 -6.48
CA ILE A 110 -5.63 6.88 -6.51
C ILE A 110 -5.21 7.62 -5.23
N PRO A 111 -5.96 8.63 -4.73
CA PRO A 111 -5.58 9.29 -3.49
C PRO A 111 -5.76 8.39 -2.28
N LEU A 112 -6.74 7.48 -2.24
CA LEU A 112 -6.90 6.55 -1.13
C LEU A 112 -5.75 5.54 -1.04
N THR A 113 -5.34 4.94 -2.16
CA THR A 113 -4.17 4.04 -2.18
C THR A 113 -2.91 4.79 -1.74
N SER A 114 -2.70 6.00 -2.27
CA SER A 114 -1.56 6.86 -1.90
C SER A 114 -1.60 7.27 -0.43
N LEU A 115 -2.79 7.50 0.14
CA LEU A 115 -2.96 7.84 1.55
C LEU A 115 -2.59 6.66 2.47
N LEU A 116 -2.89 5.42 2.05
CA LEU A 116 -2.48 4.22 2.80
C LEU A 116 -0.95 4.07 2.83
N PHE A 117 -0.29 4.32 1.71
CA PHE A 117 1.17 4.36 1.63
C PHE A 117 1.76 5.47 2.51
N PHE A 118 1.14 6.66 2.51
CA PHE A 118 1.51 7.74 3.43
C PHE A 118 1.38 7.34 4.90
N PHE A 119 0.31 6.66 5.30
CA PHE A 119 0.16 6.17 6.67
C PHE A 119 1.24 5.17 7.05
N ARG A 120 1.69 4.32 6.12
CA ARG A 120 2.84 3.42 6.36
C ARG A 120 4.13 4.20 6.60
N VAL A 121 4.42 5.21 5.78
CA VAL A 121 5.60 6.09 5.98
C VAL A 121 5.52 6.77 7.34
N ARG A 122 4.37 7.35 7.69
CA ARG A 122 4.17 8.03 8.98
C ARG A 122 4.38 7.08 10.16
N ALA A 123 3.93 5.84 10.05
CA ALA A 123 4.15 4.82 11.09
C ALA A 123 5.64 4.44 11.24
N VAL A 124 6.38 4.37 10.13
CA VAL A 124 7.80 3.99 10.09
C VAL A 124 8.72 5.12 10.57
N TYR A 125 8.37 6.37 10.25
CA TYR A 125 9.13 7.58 10.58
C TYR A 125 8.58 8.32 11.81
N CYS A 126 7.99 7.58 12.77
CA CYS A 126 7.41 8.15 13.99
C CYS A 126 8.25 9.33 14.53
N CYS A 127 7.59 10.49 14.70
CA CYS A 127 8.13 11.78 15.17
C CYS A 127 8.88 12.68 14.15
N ALA A 128 9.08 12.28 12.89
CA ALA A 128 9.68 13.16 11.88
C ALA A 128 8.64 14.05 11.16
N ARG A 129 8.39 15.25 11.71
CA ARG A 129 7.39 16.20 11.17
C ARG A 129 7.68 16.61 9.72
N THR A 130 8.95 16.83 9.39
CA THR A 130 9.38 17.21 8.03
C THR A 130 8.99 16.16 6.99
N VAL A 131 9.28 14.88 7.27
CA VAL A 131 8.93 13.76 6.36
C VAL A 131 7.42 13.71 6.14
N THR A 132 6.64 13.86 7.22
CA THR A 132 5.17 13.85 7.15
C THR A 132 4.63 15.01 6.28
N ILE A 133 5.23 16.21 6.38
CA ILE A 133 4.81 17.36 5.58
C ILE A 133 5.16 17.14 4.09
N VAL A 134 6.39 16.72 3.79
CA VAL A 134 6.85 16.51 2.41
C VAL A 134 5.98 15.48 1.69
N PHE A 135 5.77 14.30 2.30
CA PHE A 135 4.91 13.28 1.70
C PHE A 135 3.44 13.70 1.64
N GLY A 136 2.96 14.51 2.59
CA GLY A 136 1.62 15.09 2.53
C GLY A 136 1.44 16.04 1.34
N LEU A 137 2.44 16.87 1.05
CA LEU A 137 2.43 17.74 -0.13
C LEU A 137 2.47 16.94 -1.43
N MET A 138 3.31 15.92 -1.52
CA MET A 138 3.33 15.04 -2.70
C MET A 138 1.97 14.32 -2.87
N TRP A 139 1.34 13.90 -1.79
CA TRP A 139 -0.01 13.31 -1.84
C TRP A 139 -1.06 14.30 -2.39
N LEU A 140 -0.99 15.58 -2.03
CA LEU A 140 -1.88 16.61 -2.59
C LEU A 140 -1.68 16.77 -4.10
N THR A 141 -0.45 16.64 -4.60
CA THR A 141 -0.20 16.67 -6.06
C THR A 141 -0.86 15.49 -6.77
N VAL A 142 -0.80 14.29 -6.17
CA VAL A 142 -1.46 13.08 -6.70
C VAL A 142 -2.98 13.22 -6.69
N LEU A 143 -3.54 13.81 -5.62
CA LEU A 143 -4.97 14.12 -5.57
C LEU A 143 -5.36 15.08 -6.70
N GLY A 144 -4.61 16.16 -6.88
CA GLY A 144 -4.86 17.15 -7.92
C GLY A 144 -4.82 16.58 -9.34
N THR A 145 -3.82 15.76 -9.66
CA THR A 145 -3.72 15.14 -10.99
C THR A 145 -4.82 14.09 -11.22
N SER A 146 -5.18 13.31 -10.20
CA SER A 146 -6.23 12.29 -10.33
C SER A 146 -7.62 12.85 -10.69
N LEU A 147 -7.94 14.08 -10.26
CA LEU A 147 -9.21 14.76 -10.57
C LEU A 147 -9.37 15.07 -12.07
N ILE A 148 -8.28 15.06 -12.83
CA ILE A 148 -8.28 15.41 -14.25
C ILE A 148 -8.77 14.21 -15.12
N ILE A 149 -8.67 12.98 -14.61
CA ILE A 149 -8.96 11.72 -15.35
C ILE A 149 -10.36 11.68 -15.99
N PRO A 150 -11.47 12.08 -15.31
CA PRO A 150 -12.81 12.07 -15.91
C PRO A 150 -12.96 13.00 -17.12
N ILE A 151 -12.11 14.02 -17.21
CA ILE A 151 -12.13 15.01 -18.29
C ILE A 151 -11.11 14.62 -19.37
N ALA A 152 -10.01 13.97 -18.98
CA ALA A 152 -8.91 13.57 -19.84
C ALA A 152 -9.21 12.36 -20.73
N THR A 153 -10.14 11.50 -20.29
CA THR A 153 -10.42 10.21 -20.93
C THR A 153 -11.82 10.18 -21.52
N ARG A 154 -11.95 9.55 -22.70
CA ARG A 154 -13.23 9.37 -23.37
C ARG A 154 -13.28 7.98 -24.00
N GLY A 155 -14.40 7.28 -23.79
CA GLY A 155 -14.67 6.02 -24.46
C GLY A 155 -15.35 6.27 -25.80
N VAL A 156 -14.91 5.57 -26.85
CA VAL A 156 -15.50 5.64 -28.19
C VAL A 156 -15.81 4.24 -28.70
N ASN A 157 -16.92 4.12 -29.42
CA ASN A 157 -17.33 2.87 -30.05
C ASN A 157 -16.43 2.54 -31.25
N ILE A 158 -16.11 1.27 -31.41
CA ILE A 158 -15.36 0.78 -32.56
C ILE A 158 -16.33 0.63 -33.74
N GLY A 159 -16.35 1.63 -34.63
CA GLY A 159 -17.23 1.64 -35.79
C GLY A 159 -18.71 1.41 -35.40
N PRO A 160 -19.48 0.59 -36.13
CA PRO A 160 -20.86 0.25 -35.79
C PRO A 160 -20.99 -0.82 -34.71
N THR A 161 -19.89 -1.27 -34.09
CA THR A 161 -19.91 -2.36 -33.12
C THR A 161 -20.18 -1.85 -31.69
N PRO A 162 -20.73 -2.70 -30.81
CA PRO A 162 -20.95 -2.34 -29.41
C PRO A 162 -19.67 -2.41 -28.54
N TYR A 163 -18.50 -2.62 -29.14
CA TYR A 163 -17.22 -2.69 -28.43
C TYR A 163 -16.62 -1.31 -28.25
N CYS A 164 -15.91 -1.16 -27.14
CA CYS A 164 -15.32 0.09 -26.75
C CYS A 164 -13.80 0.11 -26.97
N SER A 165 -13.33 1.29 -27.35
CA SER A 165 -11.93 1.65 -27.35
C SER A 165 -11.75 2.96 -26.59
N LEU A 166 -10.53 3.20 -26.10
CA LEU A 166 -10.17 4.48 -25.54
C LEU A 166 -9.94 5.44 -26.71
N GLY A 167 -10.67 6.57 -26.73
CA GLY A 167 -10.43 7.62 -27.71
C GLY A 167 -9.16 8.41 -27.40
N ASP A 168 -8.96 9.53 -28.10
CA ASP A 168 -7.81 10.40 -27.89
C ASP A 168 -7.67 10.80 -26.43
N LEU A 169 -6.55 10.41 -25.82
CA LEU A 169 -6.20 10.86 -24.50
C LEU A 169 -5.70 12.30 -24.59
N ALA A 170 -6.17 13.14 -23.68
CA ALA A 170 -5.58 14.45 -23.54
C ALA A 170 -4.10 14.32 -23.13
N PRO A 171 -3.19 15.18 -23.64
CA PRO A 171 -1.75 15.06 -23.38
C PRO A 171 -1.40 15.18 -21.88
N TYR A 172 -2.26 15.80 -21.09
CA TYR A 172 -2.09 15.90 -19.64
C TYR A 172 -2.48 14.62 -18.87
N ALA A 173 -3.10 13.62 -19.51
CA ALA A 173 -3.44 12.35 -18.86
C ALA A 173 -2.19 11.61 -18.35
N GLU A 174 -1.06 11.74 -19.06
CA GLU A 174 0.22 11.12 -18.70
C GLU A 174 0.76 11.64 -17.36
N THR A 175 0.40 12.87 -16.97
CA THR A 175 0.87 13.49 -15.72
C THR A 175 0.40 12.74 -14.48
N VAL A 176 -0.75 12.06 -14.55
CA VAL A 176 -1.28 11.23 -13.46
C VAL A 176 -0.33 10.05 -13.21
N GLY A 177 0.03 9.32 -14.27
CA GLY A 177 0.93 8.18 -14.17
C GLY A 177 2.31 8.57 -13.61
N LEU A 178 2.86 9.68 -14.10
CA LEU A 178 4.14 10.20 -13.61
C LEU A 178 4.09 10.62 -12.15
N THR A 179 3.07 11.38 -11.74
CA THR A 179 2.96 11.86 -10.35
C THR A 179 2.72 10.73 -9.36
N SER A 180 1.84 9.77 -9.67
CA SER A 180 1.63 8.58 -8.85
C SER A 180 2.88 7.70 -8.79
N GLY A 181 3.55 7.46 -9.92
CA GLY A 181 4.78 6.66 -9.96
C GLY A 181 5.92 7.28 -9.14
N LEU A 182 6.09 8.60 -9.20
CA LEU A 182 7.08 9.32 -8.38
C LEU A 182 6.75 9.23 -6.88
N PHE A 183 5.48 9.37 -6.51
CA PHE A 183 5.04 9.23 -5.13
C PHE A 183 5.32 7.82 -4.59
N ASP A 184 4.90 6.78 -5.31
CA ASP A 184 5.08 5.39 -4.90
C ASP A 184 6.57 5.02 -4.78
N THR A 185 7.39 5.47 -5.74
CA THR A 185 8.84 5.27 -5.70
C THR A 185 9.47 5.96 -4.49
N ALA A 186 9.10 7.22 -4.22
CA ALA A 186 9.59 7.95 -3.06
C ALA A 186 9.19 7.28 -1.74
N VAL A 187 7.94 6.80 -1.63
CA VAL A 187 7.46 6.07 -0.46
C VAL A 187 8.23 4.76 -0.27
N PHE A 188 8.38 3.98 -1.34
CA PHE A 188 9.12 2.73 -1.30
C PHE A 188 10.57 2.96 -0.85
N LEU A 189 11.28 3.91 -1.48
CA LEU A 189 12.65 4.26 -1.10
C LEU A 189 12.74 4.71 0.37
N ALA A 190 11.80 5.51 0.86
CA ALA A 190 11.79 5.95 2.25
C ALA A 190 11.62 4.76 3.21
N ILE A 191 10.59 3.92 3.00
CA ILE A 191 10.35 2.76 3.86
C ILE A 191 11.56 1.82 3.85
N SER A 192 12.09 1.53 2.66
CA SER A 192 13.28 0.70 2.47
C SER A 192 14.51 1.27 3.16
N TYR A 193 14.78 2.57 3.03
CA TYR A 193 15.90 3.23 3.68
C TYR A 193 15.82 3.11 5.21
N ARG A 194 14.62 3.31 5.78
CA ARG A 194 14.42 3.15 7.22
C ARG A 194 14.56 1.70 7.67
N LEU A 195 14.08 0.74 6.87
CA LEU A 195 14.21 -0.68 7.19
C LEU A 195 15.68 -1.12 7.20
N VAL A 196 16.48 -0.71 6.20
CA VAL A 196 17.92 -0.97 6.16
C VAL A 196 18.64 -0.26 7.31
N GLY A 197 18.28 0.99 7.61
CA GLY A 197 18.88 1.74 8.71
C GLY A 197 18.57 1.18 10.11
N ASN A 198 17.43 0.48 10.26
CA ASN A 198 17.05 -0.19 11.50
C ASN A 198 17.68 -1.59 11.64
N THR A 199 18.38 -2.11 10.62
CA THR A 199 19.18 -3.32 10.81
C THR A 199 20.42 -2.95 11.64
N HIS A 200 20.68 -3.65 12.74
CA HIS A 200 21.80 -3.42 13.67
C HIS A 200 23.18 -3.75 13.09
N VAL A 201 23.35 -3.56 11.79
CA VAL A 201 24.58 -3.80 11.04
C VAL A 201 25.28 -2.46 10.89
N GLU A 202 26.49 -2.33 11.44
CA GLU A 202 27.36 -1.18 11.20
C GLU A 202 27.81 -1.21 9.74
N TYR A 203 27.13 -0.43 8.89
CA TYR A 203 27.57 -0.21 7.52
C TYR A 203 28.58 0.92 7.49
N HIS A 204 29.81 0.60 7.13
CA HIS A 204 30.92 1.57 7.09
C HIS A 204 30.86 2.48 5.84
N SER A 205 30.06 2.14 4.83
CA SER A 205 29.88 2.96 3.61
C SER A 205 28.48 2.86 2.99
N TRP A 206 28.05 3.90 2.27
CA TRP A 206 26.77 3.93 1.55
C TRP A 206 26.67 2.84 0.45
N ARG A 207 27.80 2.46 -0.16
CA ARG A 207 27.88 1.38 -1.15
C ARG A 207 27.47 0.04 -0.55
N GLN A 208 27.82 -0.21 0.72
CA GLN A 208 27.39 -1.43 1.42
C GLN A 208 25.89 -1.41 1.73
N LYS A 209 25.31 -0.25 2.08
CA LYS A 209 23.85 -0.10 2.24
C LYS A 209 23.11 -0.36 0.93
N ALA A 210 23.59 0.21 -0.18
CA ALA A 210 23.01 -0.04 -1.51
C ALA A 210 23.12 -1.52 -1.92
N ARG A 211 24.29 -2.14 -1.70
CA ARG A 211 24.49 -3.57 -2.00
C ARG A 211 23.56 -4.45 -1.15
N ALA A 212 23.42 -4.20 0.15
CA ALA A 212 22.51 -4.95 1.02
C ALA A 212 21.04 -4.82 0.56
N PHE A 213 20.64 -3.62 0.10
CA PHE A 213 19.31 -3.39 -0.44
C PHE A 213 19.03 -4.21 -1.72
N PHE A 214 19.96 -4.24 -2.67
CA PHE A 214 19.74 -4.94 -3.95
C PHE A 214 20.00 -6.45 -3.89
N THR A 215 20.91 -6.91 -3.03
CA THR A 215 21.30 -8.33 -2.96
C THR A 215 20.59 -9.12 -1.87
N GLY A 216 19.90 -8.44 -0.93
CA GLY A 216 19.31 -9.09 0.25
C GLY A 216 20.33 -9.74 1.18
N ALA A 217 21.64 -9.56 0.93
CA ALA A 217 22.70 -10.10 1.75
C ALA A 217 22.85 -9.23 3.00
N TYR A 218 22.16 -9.62 4.06
CA TYR A 218 22.34 -9.04 5.39
C TYR A 218 23.59 -9.65 6.02
N PRO A 219 24.63 -8.84 6.32
CA PRO A 219 25.74 -9.30 7.15
C PRO A 219 25.18 -9.68 8.53
N SER A 220 25.57 -10.84 9.05
CA SER A 220 25.16 -11.31 10.37
C SER A 220 25.55 -10.27 11.46
N PRO A 221 24.64 -9.93 12.38
CA PRO A 221 24.93 -8.96 13.43
C PRO A 221 26.03 -9.51 14.36
N LYS A 222 27.05 -8.70 14.64
CA LYS A 222 28.04 -9.03 15.69
C LYS A 222 27.34 -9.02 17.06
N PRO A 223 27.54 -10.03 17.92
CA PRO A 223 26.78 -10.22 19.16
C PRO A 223 26.90 -9.05 20.15
N GLU A 224 28.02 -8.33 20.14
CA GLU A 224 28.25 -7.17 21.03
C GLU A 224 27.31 -5.98 20.74
N ASN A 225 26.97 -5.78 19.47
CA ASN A 225 26.14 -4.65 19.02
C ASN A 225 24.65 -4.92 19.20
N LEU A 226 24.24 -6.19 19.22
CA LEU A 226 22.85 -6.60 19.46
C LEU A 226 22.40 -6.23 20.88
N TYR A 227 23.25 -6.47 21.88
CA TYR A 227 22.95 -6.19 23.27
C TYR A 227 22.87 -4.69 23.57
N LYS A 228 23.84 -3.91 23.04
CA LYS A 228 23.84 -2.44 23.16
C LYS A 228 22.60 -1.81 22.53
N ALA A 229 22.13 -2.36 21.40
CA ALA A 229 20.98 -1.82 20.70
C ALA A 229 19.63 -2.15 21.36
N ILE A 230 19.47 -3.37 21.89
CA ILE A 230 18.29 -3.74 22.71
C ILE A 230 18.21 -2.83 23.95
N CYS A 231 19.34 -2.64 24.64
CA CYS A 231 19.37 -1.87 25.88
C CYS A 231 19.17 -0.35 25.62
N SER A 232 19.60 0.19 24.45
CA SER A 232 19.32 1.57 23.99
C SER A 232 17.84 1.80 23.64
N HIS A 233 17.22 0.88 22.91
CA HIS A 233 15.80 0.99 22.53
C HIS A 233 14.87 0.93 23.75
N ILE A 234 15.20 0.09 24.75
CA ILE A 234 14.47 0.02 26.02
C ILE A 234 14.65 1.32 26.82
N TRP A 235 15.85 1.90 26.84
CA TRP A 235 16.13 3.13 27.58
C TRP A 235 15.38 4.34 27.01
N HIS A 236 15.37 4.53 25.69
CA HIS A 236 14.60 5.61 25.04
C HIS A 236 13.08 5.43 25.17
N ALA A 237 12.58 4.20 25.24
CA ALA A 237 11.16 3.91 25.46
C ALA A 237 10.70 4.20 26.91
N GLN A 238 11.61 4.18 27.89
CA GLN A 238 11.33 4.53 29.28
C GLN A 238 11.61 6.01 29.61
N ALA A 239 12.60 6.65 28.99
CA ALA A 239 12.87 8.09 29.18
C ALA A 239 11.67 8.96 28.73
N GLY A 240 10.93 8.54 27.70
CA GLY A 240 9.68 9.18 27.29
C GLY A 240 8.48 8.96 28.25
N ARG A 241 8.59 8.00 29.18
CA ARG A 241 7.57 7.68 30.19
C ARG A 241 7.87 8.31 31.56
N ALA A 242 9.15 8.51 31.88
CA ALA A 242 9.59 9.15 33.14
C ALA A 242 9.21 10.64 33.23
N GLY A 243 8.99 11.32 32.11
CA GLY A 243 8.51 12.72 32.11
C GLY A 243 7.01 12.91 32.40
N ARG A 244 6.25 11.85 32.73
CA ARG A 244 4.79 11.95 32.93
C ARG A 244 4.23 11.33 34.21
N HIS A 245 5.09 10.85 35.11
CA HIS A 245 4.68 10.36 36.43
C HIS A 245 5.64 10.86 37.52
N HIS A 246 5.56 12.16 37.83
CA HIS A 246 5.74 12.57 39.23
C HIS A 246 4.46 12.15 39.95
N LEU A 247 4.46 10.95 40.54
CA LEU A 247 3.69 10.62 41.75
C LEU A 247 4.00 9.18 42.16
N ALA A 248 4.61 9.09 43.34
CA ALA A 248 4.58 7.98 44.29
C ALA A 248 5.05 6.60 43.79
N ILE A 249 6.24 6.19 44.24
CA ILE A 249 6.45 4.80 44.64
C ILE A 249 7.13 4.81 46.00
N ASP A 250 6.31 4.52 47.00
CA ASP A 250 6.64 4.09 48.36
C ASP A 250 7.33 2.71 48.30
N GLU A 251 8.33 2.51 49.13
CA GLU A 251 9.10 1.27 49.23
C GLU A 251 8.39 0.27 50.15
N SER A 252 8.07 -0.94 49.67
CA SER A 252 8.08 -2.13 50.52
C SER A 252 8.00 -3.45 49.71
N PRO A 253 8.68 -4.53 50.16
CA PRO A 253 8.79 -5.79 49.43
C PRO A 253 7.92 -6.90 50.05
N ILE A 254 7.10 -7.61 49.28
CA ILE A 254 6.51 -8.89 49.72
C ILE A 254 6.56 -9.94 48.59
N ALA A 255 6.79 -11.17 49.05
CA ALA A 255 7.29 -12.36 48.41
C ALA A 255 6.31 -13.13 47.49
N MET A 256 6.91 -14.14 46.84
CA MET A 256 6.37 -15.23 46.03
C MET A 256 4.99 -15.78 46.43
N GLU A 257 4.14 -16.00 45.42
CA GLU A 257 3.38 -17.24 45.28
C GLU A 257 3.08 -17.54 43.80
N ALA A 258 3.19 -18.80 43.41
CA ALA A 258 3.10 -19.29 42.03
C ALA A 258 1.89 -20.20 41.86
N SER A 259 1.02 -19.94 40.87
CA SER A 259 0.20 -20.96 40.18
C SER A 259 -0.58 -20.40 38.97
N PRO A 260 -1.08 -21.26 38.07
CA PRO A 260 -1.00 -21.05 36.63
C PRO A 260 -2.31 -20.56 35.97
N GLY A 261 -2.17 -19.86 34.85
CA GLY A 261 -3.23 -19.72 33.86
C GLY A 261 -3.89 -18.33 33.79
N GLN A 262 -3.29 -17.41 33.03
CA GLN A 262 -4.01 -16.42 32.21
C GLN A 262 -2.99 -15.65 31.35
N VAL A 263 -2.92 -15.99 30.07
CA VAL A 263 -2.16 -15.21 29.08
C VAL A 263 -3.01 -14.01 28.68
N THR A 264 -2.86 -12.90 29.41
CA THR A 264 -3.33 -11.58 28.97
C THR A 264 -2.26 -10.97 28.05
N LEU A 265 -2.53 -11.01 26.74
CA LEU A 265 -1.71 -10.35 25.72
C LEU A 265 -1.99 -8.82 25.74
N GLY A 266 -1.33 -8.13 26.67
CA GLY A 266 -1.05 -6.69 26.63
C GLY A 266 0.23 -6.39 25.81
N PRO A 267 0.46 -5.11 25.43
CA PRO A 267 1.36 -4.75 24.33
C PRO A 267 2.80 -5.19 24.59
N LEU A 268 3.43 -5.76 23.55
CA LEU A 268 4.83 -6.22 23.55
C LEU A 268 5.74 -5.21 24.23
N CYS A 269 6.12 -5.52 25.47
CA CYS A 269 7.19 -4.90 26.21
C CYS A 269 8.00 -6.06 26.81
N PRO A 270 9.34 -6.11 26.65
CA PRO A 270 10.13 -7.23 27.14
C PRO A 270 9.95 -7.38 28.66
N SER A 271 9.76 -8.62 29.09
CA SER A 271 9.62 -9.06 30.49
C SER A 271 10.68 -8.45 31.41
N LYS A 272 10.31 -8.13 32.66
CA LYS A 272 11.18 -7.66 33.75
C LYS A 272 12.41 -8.56 34.00
N ALA A 273 12.39 -9.80 33.50
CA ALA A 273 13.53 -10.71 33.53
C ALA A 273 14.74 -10.18 32.73
N LEU A 274 14.52 -9.62 31.54
CA LEU A 274 15.58 -9.10 30.67
C LEU A 274 16.31 -7.88 31.27
N TYR A 275 15.63 -7.13 32.14
CA TYR A 275 16.20 -5.97 32.83
C TYR A 275 17.24 -6.37 33.88
N ARG A 276 17.06 -7.51 34.58
CA ARG A 276 18.05 -7.99 35.57
C ARG A 276 19.35 -8.44 34.90
N GLU A 277 19.27 -9.06 33.73
CA GLU A 277 20.45 -9.42 32.93
C GLU A 277 21.15 -8.21 32.28
N CYS A 278 20.43 -7.12 31.95
CA CYS A 278 21.05 -5.86 31.52
C CYS A 278 21.80 -5.13 32.65
N ARG A 279 21.32 -5.23 33.89
CA ARG A 279 21.94 -4.59 35.06
C ARG A 279 23.22 -5.31 35.51
N HIS A 280 23.28 -6.64 35.43
CA HIS A 280 24.42 -7.38 35.96
C HIS A 280 25.71 -7.25 35.12
N HIS A 281 25.59 -6.90 33.84
CA HIS A 281 26.71 -6.79 32.89
C HIS A 281 27.36 -5.41 32.84
N ARG A 282 26.74 -4.37 33.44
CA ARG A 282 27.41 -3.11 33.72
C ARG A 282 27.63 -3.04 35.22
N GLY A 283 28.79 -3.51 35.67
CA GLY A 283 29.30 -3.17 36.99
C GLY A 283 29.46 -1.66 37.10
N CYS A 284 28.43 -1.00 37.63
CA CYS A 284 28.52 0.16 38.50
C CYS A 284 27.90 -0.27 39.83
#